data_AF-A0A2A2D1U4-F1
#
_entry.id   AF-A0A2A2D1U4-F1
#
_cell.length_a   1.000
_cell.length_b   1.000
_cell.length_c   1.000
_cell.angle_alpha   90.00
_cell.angle_beta   90.00
_cell.angle_gamma   90.00
#
_symmetry.space_group_name_H-M   'P 1'
#
loop_
_entity.id
_entity.type
_entity.pdbx_description
1 polymer ?
#
loop_
_entity_poly.entity_id
_entity_poly.type
_entity_poly.pdbx_seq_one_letter_code
_entity_poly.pdbx_strand_id
1 'polypeptide(L)'
;MANHAEPAVGRLWTVHITTDRDPDRTTMTLRCSVPGCRPDPVPLPTPTAARTAAAGHLAVHGHAAGPPPPGSGCRCGKEGCAWHAWTVPGCRGEAVRQVILHTDTGRLWRLADVCEHCAASIPDARVLRPLNTRAAPRAHLRGGCWAGWSSVGAYPPQAG
;
A
#
# COMPACT_ATOMS: atom_id res chain seq x y z
N MET A 1 -34.17 10.50 -11.23
CA MET A 1 -33.46 9.21 -11.16
C MET A 1 -32.02 9.53 -10.78
N ALA A 2 -31.64 9.32 -9.53
CA ALA A 2 -30.27 9.58 -9.10
C ALA A 2 -29.34 8.60 -9.83
N ASN A 3 -28.36 9.11 -10.58
CA ASN A 3 -27.27 8.31 -11.12
C ASN A 3 -26.47 7.78 -9.92
N HIS A 4 -26.77 6.56 -9.47
CA HIS A 4 -25.89 5.86 -8.54
C HIS A 4 -24.65 5.44 -9.34
N ALA A 5 -23.64 6.31 -9.38
CA ALA A 5 -22.34 5.91 -9.87
C ALA A 5 -21.86 4.72 -9.03
N GLU A 6 -21.51 3.60 -9.67
CA GLU A 6 -20.94 2.46 -8.97
C GLU A 6 -19.66 2.92 -8.27
N PRO A 7 -19.49 2.63 -6.95
CA PRO A 7 -18.31 3.06 -6.23
C PRO A 7 -17.05 2.44 -6.84
N ALA A 8 -16.04 3.26 -7.08
CA ALA A 8 -14.77 2.81 -7.63
C ALA A 8 -14.09 1.84 -6.65
N VAL A 9 -13.43 0.79 -7.13
CA VAL A 9 -12.73 -0.17 -6.27
C VAL A 9 -11.77 0.55 -5.31
N GLY A 10 -11.92 0.29 -4.00
CA GLY A 10 -11.01 0.78 -2.98
C GLY A 10 -9.57 0.32 -3.21
N ARG A 11 -8.60 1.04 -2.65
CA ARG A 11 -7.17 0.80 -2.95
C ARG A 11 -6.68 -0.49 -2.29
N LEU A 12 -5.65 -1.09 -2.89
CA LEU A 12 -4.94 -2.25 -2.39
C LEU A 12 -3.45 -2.09 -2.60
N TRP A 13 -2.69 -2.30 -1.54
CA TRP A 13 -1.24 -2.45 -1.58
C TRP A 13 -0.86 -3.82 -1.04
N THR A 14 0.18 -4.41 -1.62
CA THR A 14 0.59 -5.77 -1.30
C THR A 14 2.09 -5.82 -1.08
N VAL A 15 2.51 -6.52 -0.02
CA VAL A 15 3.92 -6.81 0.28
C VAL A 15 4.08 -8.32 0.40
N HIS A 16 5.01 -8.88 -0.36
CA HIS A 16 5.38 -10.30 -0.27
C HIS A 16 6.67 -10.42 0.53
N ILE A 17 6.66 -11.33 1.50
CA ILE A 17 7.87 -11.75 2.20
C ILE A 17 8.47 -12.92 1.42
N THR A 18 9.66 -12.70 0.83
CA THR A 18 10.45 -13.72 0.15
C THR A 18 11.61 -14.15 1.03
N THR A 19 11.92 -15.42 1.05
CA THR A 19 13.15 -15.94 1.69
C THR A 19 14.21 -16.06 0.63
N ASP A 20 15.41 -15.59 0.94
CA ASP A 20 16.59 -15.92 0.14
C ASP A 20 16.88 -17.43 0.25
N ARG A 21 17.42 -18.03 -0.82
CA ARG A 21 17.68 -19.47 -0.91
C ARG A 21 19.12 -19.83 -0.57
N ASP A 22 19.89 -18.92 0.02
CA ASP A 22 21.21 -19.23 0.55
C ASP A 22 21.10 -20.30 1.67
N PRO A 23 21.69 -21.49 1.48
CA PRO A 23 21.62 -22.59 2.45
C PRO A 23 22.39 -22.30 3.74
N ASP A 24 23.37 -21.39 3.72
CA ASP A 24 24.16 -20.99 4.88
C ASP A 24 23.53 -19.79 5.62
N ARG A 25 22.61 -19.05 4.97
CA ARG A 25 21.93 -17.88 5.54
C ARG A 25 20.49 -17.75 5.07
N THR A 26 19.55 -18.17 5.90
CA THR A 26 18.13 -17.88 5.66
C THR A 26 17.81 -16.44 6.05
N THR A 27 17.85 -15.51 5.09
CA THR A 27 17.39 -14.14 5.27
C THR A 27 16.09 -13.88 4.51
N MET A 28 15.37 -12.83 4.90
CA MET A 28 14.08 -12.48 4.31
C MET A 28 14.13 -11.12 3.66
N THR A 29 13.52 -11.01 2.49
CA THR A 29 13.36 -9.78 1.73
C THR A 29 11.88 -9.46 1.56
N LEU A 30 11.58 -8.18 1.30
CA LEU A 30 10.22 -7.70 1.08
C LEU A 30 10.08 -7.19 -0.35
N ARG A 31 9.02 -7.57 -1.04
CA ARG A 31 8.66 -7.05 -2.36
C ARG A 31 7.32 -6.32 -2.28
N CYS A 32 7.35 -5.00 -2.45
CA CYS A 32 6.14 -4.20 -2.56
C CYS A 32 5.57 -4.29 -4.00
N SER A 33 4.24 -4.27 -4.13
CA SER A 33 3.56 -4.26 -5.43
C SER A 33 3.60 -2.89 -6.13
N VAL A 34 4.00 -1.83 -5.43
CA VAL A 34 4.10 -0.47 -5.99
C VAL A 34 5.37 -0.34 -6.82
N PRO A 35 5.30 0.03 -8.11
CA PRO A 35 6.47 0.23 -8.95
C PRO A 35 7.47 1.24 -8.35
N GLY A 36 8.75 0.88 -8.33
CA GLY A 36 9.81 1.73 -7.78
C GLY A 36 9.89 1.80 -6.25
N CYS A 37 8.92 1.24 -5.53
CA CYS A 37 8.94 1.21 -4.07
C CYS A 37 9.90 0.10 -3.58
N ARG A 38 10.86 0.49 -2.75
CA ARG A 38 11.82 -0.41 -2.12
C ARG A 38 11.61 -0.40 -0.61
N PRO A 39 11.12 -1.51 -0.01
CA PRO A 39 11.06 -1.63 1.44
C PRO A 39 12.46 -1.60 2.04
N ASP A 40 12.60 -0.88 3.16
CA ASP A 40 13.82 -0.78 3.96
C ASP A 40 13.40 -0.90 5.44
N PRO A 41 14.16 -1.60 6.30
CA PRO A 41 15.42 -2.29 6.04
C PRO A 41 15.24 -3.73 5.49
N VAL A 42 16.12 -4.13 4.58
CA VAL A 42 16.30 -5.52 4.11
C VAL A 42 17.79 -5.78 3.86
N PRO A 43 18.30 -7.03 4.01
CA PRO A 43 17.60 -8.25 4.40
C PRO A 43 17.27 -8.32 5.90
N LEU A 44 16.23 -9.09 6.23
CA LEU A 44 15.71 -9.24 7.60
C LEU A 44 16.10 -10.61 8.16
N PRO A 45 16.53 -10.68 9.45
CA PRO A 45 17.11 -11.88 10.02
C PRO A 45 16.08 -12.90 10.53
N THR A 46 14.82 -12.51 10.75
CA THR A 46 13.79 -13.41 11.32
C THR A 46 12.41 -13.21 10.69
N PRO A 47 11.54 -14.25 10.73
CA PRO A 47 10.14 -14.13 10.28
C PRO A 47 9.34 -13.05 10.99
N THR A 48 9.57 -12.86 12.29
CA THR A 48 8.88 -11.82 13.05
C THR A 48 9.35 -10.42 12.66
N ALA A 49 10.65 -10.22 12.40
CA ALA A 49 11.16 -8.97 11.85
C ALA A 49 10.56 -8.68 10.47
N ALA A 50 10.48 -9.69 9.59
CA ALA A 50 9.87 -9.58 8.27
C ALA A 50 8.39 -9.18 8.31
N ARG A 51 7.58 -9.83 9.16
CA ARG A 51 6.16 -9.48 9.36
C ARG A 51 5.98 -8.06 9.90
N THR A 52 6.80 -7.67 10.88
CA THR A 52 6.76 -6.33 11.45
C THR A 52 7.12 -5.26 10.42
N ALA A 53 8.19 -5.49 9.65
CA ALA A 53 8.60 -4.58 8.58
C ALA A 53 7.57 -4.51 7.45
N ALA A 54 6.93 -5.62 7.06
CA ALA A 54 5.86 -5.62 6.07
C ALA A 54 4.65 -4.79 6.51
N ALA A 55 4.19 -4.96 7.77
CA ALA A 55 3.10 -4.17 8.33
C ALA A 55 3.47 -2.68 8.42
N GLY A 56 4.67 -2.35 8.91
CA GLY A 56 5.16 -0.98 8.99
C GLY A 56 5.25 -0.30 7.62
N HIS A 57 5.75 -1.03 6.61
CA HIS A 57 5.86 -0.53 5.24
C HIS A 57 4.48 -0.24 4.62
N LEU A 58 3.51 -1.13 4.83
CA LEU A 58 2.13 -0.90 4.41
C LEU A 58 1.49 0.29 5.13
N ALA A 59 1.76 0.48 6.42
CA ALA A 59 1.28 1.65 7.16
C ALA A 59 1.79 2.97 6.55
N VAL A 60 3.06 3.03 6.12
CA VAL A 60 3.61 4.20 5.40
C VAL A 60 2.80 4.51 4.13
N HIS A 61 2.47 3.49 3.33
CA HIS A 61 1.60 3.67 2.16
C HIS A 61 0.23 4.21 2.54
N GLY A 62 -0.42 3.62 3.55
CA GLY A 62 -1.75 4.07 3.97
C GLY A 62 -1.75 5.52 4.48
N HIS A 63 -0.75 5.88 5.29
CA HIS A 63 -0.61 7.25 5.78
C HIS A 63 -0.35 8.25 4.65
N ALA A 64 0.51 7.90 3.68
CA ALA A 64 0.77 8.76 2.52
C ALA A 64 -0.46 8.90 1.62
N ALA A 65 -1.25 7.83 1.50
CA ALA A 65 -2.45 7.80 0.69
C ALA A 65 -3.66 8.49 1.35
N GLY A 66 -3.63 8.66 2.68
CA GLY A 66 -4.74 9.22 3.46
C GLY A 66 -5.97 8.31 3.50
N PRO A 67 -7.08 8.78 4.10
CA PRO A 67 -8.31 7.99 4.19
C PRO A 67 -8.85 7.60 2.80
N PRO A 68 -9.68 6.54 2.70
CA PRO A 68 -10.33 6.18 1.45
C PRO A 68 -11.04 7.39 0.83
N PRO A 69 -10.85 7.67 -0.47
CA PRO A 69 -11.57 8.74 -1.16
C PRO A 69 -13.09 8.54 -1.10
N PRO A 70 -13.90 9.62 -1.06
CA PRO A 70 -15.35 9.50 -1.16
C PRO A 70 -15.77 8.71 -2.41
N GLY A 71 -16.74 7.81 -2.26
CA GLY A 71 -17.19 6.93 -3.34
C GLY A 71 -16.27 5.72 -3.61
N SER A 72 -15.28 5.47 -2.76
CA SER A 72 -14.50 4.23 -2.81
C SER A 72 -15.33 3.05 -2.28
N GLY A 73 -15.34 1.96 -3.03
CA GLY A 73 -16.02 0.73 -2.69
C GLY A 73 -15.17 -0.17 -1.79
N CYS A 74 -15.82 -0.87 -0.88
CA CYS A 74 -15.22 -1.88 -0.03
C CYS A 74 -14.58 -2.97 -0.90
N ARG A 75 -13.30 -3.21 -0.67
CA ARG A 75 -12.50 -4.09 -1.53
C ARG A 75 -12.96 -5.55 -1.52
N CYS A 76 -13.66 -6.02 -0.48
CA CYS A 76 -14.24 -7.37 -0.43
C CYS A 76 -15.32 -7.61 -1.50
N GLY A 77 -15.99 -6.56 -1.98
CA GLY A 77 -17.03 -6.69 -3.01
C GLY A 77 -16.47 -7.06 -4.39
N LYS A 78 -15.19 -6.78 -4.67
CA LYS A 78 -14.55 -7.09 -5.95
C LYS A 78 -13.56 -8.26 -5.89
N GLU A 79 -12.98 -8.55 -4.73
CA GLU A 79 -12.13 -9.75 -4.54
C GLU A 79 -12.91 -10.97 -3.99
N GLY A 80 -14.20 -10.79 -3.73
CA GLY A 80 -15.01 -11.80 -3.06
C GLY A 80 -14.66 -11.94 -1.58
N CYS A 81 -15.50 -12.66 -0.85
CA CYS A 81 -15.45 -12.87 0.60
C CYS A 81 -14.22 -13.63 1.13
N ALA A 82 -13.09 -13.65 0.41
CA ALA A 82 -11.91 -14.45 0.76
C ALA A 82 -11.12 -13.93 1.96
N TRP A 83 -11.41 -12.71 2.44
CA TRP A 83 -10.68 -12.09 3.57
C TRP A 83 -11.35 -12.28 4.93
N HIS A 84 -12.57 -12.82 4.94
CA HIS A 84 -13.26 -13.24 6.15
C HIS A 84 -13.75 -14.68 5.95
N ALA A 85 -14.16 -15.37 7.01
CA ALA A 85 -14.85 -16.64 6.82
C ALA A 85 -16.08 -16.42 5.91
N TRP A 86 -16.33 -17.37 5.00
CA TRP A 86 -17.16 -17.29 3.79
C TRP A 86 -18.62 -16.80 3.99
N THR A 87 -19.07 -16.47 5.20
CA THR A 87 -20.49 -16.25 5.50
C THR A 87 -20.73 -15.16 6.54
N VAL A 88 -20.15 -13.96 6.35
CA VAL A 88 -20.62 -12.77 7.06
C VAL A 88 -21.44 -11.90 6.10
N PRO A 89 -22.79 -12.05 6.04
CA PRO A 89 -23.63 -11.04 5.42
C PRO A 89 -23.46 -9.72 6.21
N GLY A 90 -23.26 -8.61 5.51
CA GLY A 90 -23.14 -7.30 6.17
C GLY A 90 -22.13 -6.31 5.59
N CYS A 91 -21.51 -6.60 4.44
CA CYS A 91 -20.71 -5.59 3.74
C CYS A 91 -21.60 -4.38 3.40
N ARG A 92 -21.17 -3.18 3.82
CA ARG A 92 -21.89 -1.92 3.59
C ARG A 92 -21.53 -1.23 2.27
N GLY A 93 -20.67 -1.83 1.47
CA GLY A 93 -20.33 -1.36 0.13
C GLY A 93 -19.36 -0.18 0.10
N GLU A 94 -19.45 0.81 0.98
CA GLU A 94 -18.55 1.96 1.00
C GLU A 94 -17.31 1.71 1.88
N ALA A 95 -16.12 2.03 1.38
CA ALA A 95 -14.88 1.95 2.12
C ALA A 95 -14.66 3.20 2.98
N VAL A 96 -14.53 3.00 4.29
CA VAL A 96 -14.32 4.07 5.28
C VAL A 96 -13.12 3.81 6.19
N ARG A 97 -12.54 2.62 6.11
CA ARG A 97 -11.35 2.20 6.87
C ARG A 97 -10.28 1.68 5.94
N GLN A 98 -9.05 1.72 6.41
CA GLN A 98 -7.94 0.98 5.81
C GLN A 98 -7.49 -0.09 6.80
N VAL A 99 -7.33 -1.32 6.34
CA VAL A 99 -6.93 -2.46 7.19
C VAL A 99 -5.67 -3.11 6.65
N ILE A 100 -4.73 -3.38 7.55
CA ILE A 100 -3.60 -4.25 7.28
C ILE A 100 -4.00 -5.66 7.69
N LEU A 101 -3.88 -6.60 6.77
CA LEU A 101 -4.14 -8.01 6.98
C LEU A 101 -3.00 -8.84 6.37
N HIS A 102 -2.91 -10.10 6.77
CA HIS A 102 -2.01 -11.05 6.14
C HIS A 102 -2.76 -12.31 5.71
N THR A 103 -2.26 -12.94 4.65
CA THR A 103 -2.72 -14.24 4.17
C THR A 103 -1.53 -15.20 4.07
N ASP A 104 -1.79 -16.45 3.73
CA ASP A 104 -0.75 -17.46 3.40
C ASP A 104 0.34 -17.57 4.48
N THR A 105 -0.03 -18.04 5.68
CA THR A 105 0.87 -18.20 6.85
C THR A 105 1.62 -16.93 7.30
N GLY A 106 1.19 -15.75 6.83
CA GLY A 106 1.82 -14.47 7.13
C GLY A 106 2.94 -14.07 6.18
N ARG A 107 3.04 -14.69 4.99
CA ARG A 107 4.00 -14.32 3.93
C ARG A 107 3.47 -13.24 3.00
N LEU A 108 2.15 -13.14 2.86
CA LEU A 108 1.49 -12.15 2.03
C LEU A 108 0.79 -11.13 2.90
N TRP A 109 1.20 -9.86 2.82
CA TRP A 109 0.61 -8.76 3.58
C TRP A 109 -0.10 -7.80 2.65
N ARG A 110 -1.24 -7.29 3.09
CA ARG A 110 -2.09 -6.38 2.30
C ARG A 110 -2.56 -5.22 3.14
N LEU A 111 -2.61 -4.03 2.54
CA LEU A 111 -3.38 -2.89 3.03
C LEU A 111 -4.55 -2.67 2.08
N ALA A 112 -5.77 -2.69 2.59
CA ALA A 112 -6.97 -2.55 1.78
C ALA A 112 -7.95 -1.53 2.35
N ASP A 113 -8.63 -0.80 1.45
CA ASP A 113 -9.76 0.06 1.79
C ASP A 113 -11.04 -0.80 1.96
N VAL A 114 -11.67 -0.77 3.14
CA VAL A 114 -12.83 -1.62 3.49
C VAL A 114 -13.90 -0.84 4.27
N CYS A 115 -15.12 -1.37 4.32
CA CYS A 115 -16.20 -0.81 5.14
C CYS A 115 -16.00 -1.12 6.63
N GLU A 116 -16.69 -0.38 7.51
CA GLU A 116 -16.61 -0.56 8.97
C GLU A 116 -16.89 -2.00 9.41
N HIS A 117 -17.90 -2.63 8.81
CA HIS A 117 -18.28 -3.99 9.16
C HIS A 117 -17.20 -5.00 8.75
N CYS A 118 -16.67 -4.89 7.52
CA CYS A 118 -15.59 -5.76 7.07
C CYS A 118 -14.31 -5.55 7.89
N ALA A 119 -14.01 -4.32 8.31
CA ALA A 119 -12.87 -4.04 9.18
C ALA A 119 -12.94 -4.80 10.52
N ALA A 120 -14.15 -4.97 11.08
CA ALA A 120 -14.37 -5.72 12.31
C ALA A 120 -14.41 -7.25 12.10
N SER A 121 -14.75 -7.71 10.88
CA SER A 121 -14.97 -9.12 10.58
C SER A 121 -13.75 -9.85 10.00
N ILE A 122 -12.68 -9.15 9.63
CA ILE A 122 -11.43 -9.77 9.13
C ILE A 122 -10.59 -10.24 10.32
N PRO A 123 -10.32 -11.55 10.46
CA PRO A 123 -9.47 -12.06 11.53
C PRO A 123 -8.06 -11.46 11.47
N ASP A 124 -7.50 -11.16 12.64
CA ASP A 124 -6.15 -10.62 12.82
C ASP A 124 -5.83 -9.32 12.07
N ALA A 125 -6.83 -8.69 11.44
CA ALA A 125 -6.64 -7.38 10.82
C ALA A 125 -6.28 -6.32 11.85
N ARG A 126 -5.53 -5.33 11.38
CA ARG A 126 -5.21 -4.11 12.12
C ARG A 126 -5.75 -2.94 11.35
N VAL A 127 -6.72 -2.24 11.93
CA VAL A 127 -7.24 -0.99 11.38
C VAL A 127 -6.14 0.07 11.48
N LEU A 128 -5.79 0.65 10.34
CA LEU A 128 -4.83 1.75 10.29
C LEU A 128 -5.50 2.98 10.89
N ARG A 129 -4.92 3.47 11.99
CA ARG A 129 -5.38 4.72 12.60
C ARG A 129 -4.74 5.89 11.88
N PRO A 130 -5.45 7.01 11.66
CA PRO A 130 -4.82 8.24 11.20
C PRO A 130 -3.64 8.57 12.11
N LEU A 131 -2.52 8.99 11.52
CA LEU A 131 -1.49 9.61 12.34
C LEU A 131 -2.12 10.87 12.95
N ASN A 132 -1.90 11.09 14.24
CA ASN A 132 -2.15 12.40 14.87
C ASN A 132 -1.09 13.39 14.40
N THR A 133 -0.94 13.54 13.08
CA THR A 133 -0.18 14.63 12.49
C THR A 133 -1.05 15.86 12.60
N ARG A 134 -0.81 16.68 13.63
CA ARG A 134 -1.05 18.13 13.51
C ARG A 134 -0.48 18.52 12.16
N ALA A 135 -1.31 19.06 11.27
CA ALA A 135 -0.93 19.31 9.89
C ALA A 135 0.41 20.06 9.85
N ALA A 136 1.49 19.35 9.53
CA ALA A 136 2.73 20.00 9.17
C ALA A 136 2.44 20.67 7.82
N PRO A 137 2.77 21.97 7.65
CA PRO A 137 2.59 22.62 6.36
C PRO A 137 3.31 21.77 5.30
N ARG A 138 2.60 21.47 4.22
CA ARG A 138 3.08 20.67 3.09
C ARG A 138 4.35 21.35 2.57
N ALA A 139 5.51 20.81 2.93
CA ALA A 139 6.75 21.18 2.27
C ALA A 139 6.61 20.73 0.81
N HIS A 140 6.35 21.69 -0.08
CA HIS A 140 6.47 21.47 -1.51
C HIS A 140 7.89 20.97 -1.76
N LEU A 141 8.01 19.70 -2.16
CA LEU A 141 9.21 19.19 -2.82
C LEU A 141 9.31 19.88 -4.18
N ARG A 142 9.80 21.12 -4.18
CA ARG A 142 10.27 21.82 -5.36
C ARG A 142 11.64 21.25 -5.69
N GLY A 143 11.69 20.58 -6.84
CA GLY A 143 12.83 20.11 -7.62
C GLY A 143 14.23 20.24 -7.01
N GLY A 144 14.85 19.09 -6.75
CA GLY A 144 16.29 18.94 -6.58
C GLY A 144 16.82 17.87 -7.54
N CYS A 145 17.47 18.34 -8.60
CA CYS A 145 18.61 17.77 -9.32
C CYS A 145 18.73 16.25 -9.52
N TRP A 146 18.38 15.80 -10.74
CA TRP A 146 19.11 14.72 -11.41
C TRP A 146 20.00 15.35 -12.48
N ALA A 147 21.31 15.19 -12.30
CA ALA A 147 22.32 15.56 -13.27
C ALA A 147 22.32 14.60 -14.45
N GLY A 148 22.62 15.15 -15.63
CA GLY A 148 23.48 14.50 -16.60
C GLY A 148 22.83 13.46 -17.52
N TRP A 149 22.45 13.89 -18.72
CA TRP A 149 22.84 13.21 -19.94
C TRP A 149 22.61 14.08 -21.18
N SER A 150 23.62 14.01 -22.03
CA SER A 150 23.89 14.56 -23.36
C SER A 150 22.72 14.93 -24.25
N SER A 151 22.88 16.04 -24.98
CA SER A 151 23.00 15.99 -26.46
C SER A 151 23.67 17.24 -27.01
N VAL A 152 24.73 16.97 -27.78
CA VAL A 152 25.40 17.79 -28.79
C VAL A 152 24.42 18.45 -29.77
N GLY A 153 24.75 19.65 -30.25
CA GLY A 153 24.07 20.29 -31.38
C GLY A 153 24.49 21.74 -31.58
N ALA A 154 25.51 21.95 -32.41
CA ALA A 154 26.03 23.25 -32.83
C ALA A 154 25.02 24.07 -33.65
N TYR A 155 25.03 25.41 -33.49
CA TYR A 155 24.93 26.43 -34.55
C TYR A 155 25.20 27.83 -33.93
N PRO A 156 26.22 28.59 -34.37
CA PRO A 156 26.20 30.04 -34.20
C PRO A 156 25.38 30.72 -35.33
N PRO A 157 24.75 31.87 -35.05
CA PRO A 157 23.88 32.56 -35.99
C PRO A 157 24.66 33.36 -37.04
N GLN A 158 24.10 33.34 -38.24
CA GLN A 158 24.33 34.29 -39.32
C GLN A 158 23.56 35.59 -39.06
N ALA A 159 24.25 36.74 -39.06
CA ALA A 159 23.80 38.05 -39.56
C ALA A 159 24.82 39.14 -39.19
N GLY A 160 25.27 39.90 -40.21
CA GLY A 160 26.15 41.06 -40.10
C GLY A 160 26.98 41.23 -41.36
#